data_AF-A0A2N1QAA2-F1
#
_entry.id   AF-A0A2N1QAA2-F1
#
_cell.length_a   1.000
_cell.length_b   1.000
_cell.length_c   1.000
_cell.angle_alpha   90.00
_cell.angle_beta   90.00
_cell.angle_gamma   90.00
#
_symmetry.space_group_name_H-M   'P 1'
#
loop_
_entity.id
_entity.type
_entity.pdbx_description
1 polymer ?
#
loop_
_entity_poly.entity_id
_entity_poly.type
_entity_poly.pdbx_seq_one_letter_code
_entity_poly.pdbx_strand_id
1 'polypeptide(L)'
;MIKRILKILLIMLVSIISMAVLFVITLQIFEYRPKDETVLLIENNLEAIDSNYVNPANSIKIMTFNIGYASLSETEDFVMDGGEKGRMDDKASVEANLEGIGNIITDSNANIYLLQEIDYKSSRSYNTLQYDYISNLVNMPVTLGYNYRCIFVPFPFDITQMMGTVNSGIVTATEYYVEDATRIQLPGSFSWPLRLANLKRCAVITRLPILGTDQYLVIINVHLSAYDDGTMRIQEIEALQSMMQSEYELGNYVIVGGDFNQTFPNAYTEKEDGTYEYLFELKDPSFWQAFGLDDEWFVENDWQFANDVT
;
A
#
# COMPACT_ATOMS: atom_id res chain seq x y z
N MET A 1 14.24 -3.84 -55.87
CA MET A 1 14.91 -3.91 -54.54
C MET A 1 14.20 -3.06 -53.49
N ILE A 2 14.05 -1.75 -53.72
CA ILE A 2 13.38 -0.79 -52.80
C ILE A 2 11.96 -1.23 -52.38
N LYS A 3 11.10 -1.64 -53.32
CA LYS A 3 9.74 -2.11 -53.01
C LYS A 3 9.70 -3.33 -52.06
N ARG A 4 10.69 -4.22 -52.13
CA ARG A 4 10.79 -5.41 -51.28
C ARG A 4 11.23 -5.03 -49.86
N ILE A 5 12.17 -4.09 -49.74
CA ILE A 5 12.62 -3.55 -48.45
C ILE A 5 11.48 -2.81 -47.75
N LEU A 6 10.77 -1.93 -48.47
CA LEU A 6 9.60 -1.22 -47.92
C LEU A 6 8.50 -2.17 -47.45
N LYS A 7 8.24 -3.26 -48.19
CA LYS A 7 7.27 -4.29 -47.77
C LYS A 7 7.72 -4.99 -46.49
N ILE A 8 9.00 -5.31 -46.34
CA ILE A 8 9.53 -5.94 -45.11
C ILE A 8 9.42 -4.99 -43.92
N LEU A 9 9.83 -3.73 -44.08
CA LEU A 9 9.71 -2.71 -43.04
C LEU A 9 8.24 -2.49 -42.61
N LEU A 10 7.32 -2.46 -43.57
CA LEU A 10 5.89 -2.35 -43.28
C LEU A 10 5.37 -3.57 -42.51
N ILE A 11 5.76 -4.79 -42.91
CA ILE A 11 5.37 -6.01 -42.17
C ILE A 11 5.92 -5.97 -40.75
N MET A 12 7.19 -5.60 -40.55
CA MET A 12 7.79 -5.47 -39.22
C MET A 12 7.03 -4.45 -38.36
N LEU A 13 6.72 -3.28 -38.92
CA LEU A 13 5.96 -2.23 -38.22
C LEU A 13 4.56 -2.73 -37.83
N VAL A 14 3.83 -3.36 -38.75
CA VAL A 14 2.50 -3.92 -38.49
C VAL A 14 2.55 -5.00 -37.42
N SER A 15 3.57 -5.86 -37.43
CA SER A 15 3.77 -6.89 -36.40
C SER A 15 4.02 -6.29 -35.02
N ILE A 16 4.86 -5.25 -34.92
CA ILE A 16 5.14 -4.55 -33.64
C ILE A 16 3.86 -3.89 -33.10
N ILE A 17 3.13 -3.16 -33.95
CA ILE A 17 1.87 -2.52 -33.56
C ILE A 17 0.84 -3.57 -33.13
N SER A 18 0.73 -4.66 -33.88
CA SER A 18 -0.21 -5.75 -33.56
C SER A 18 0.12 -6.40 -32.21
N MET A 19 1.40 -6.57 -31.89
CA MET A 19 1.85 -7.11 -30.61
C MET A 19 1.55 -6.13 -29.46
N ALA A 20 1.79 -4.83 -29.64
CA ALA A 20 1.45 -3.80 -28.65
C ALA A 20 -0.07 -3.74 -28.38
N VAL A 21 -0.89 -3.79 -29.45
CA VAL A 21 -2.35 -3.82 -29.33
C VAL A 21 -2.81 -5.08 -28.60
N LEU A 22 -2.27 -6.25 -28.97
CA LEU A 22 -2.60 -7.51 -28.31
C LEU A 22 -2.21 -7.49 -26.83
N PHE A 23 -1.06 -6.91 -26.49
CA PHE A 23 -0.62 -6.74 -25.11
C PHE A 23 -1.59 -5.86 -24.31
N VAL A 24 -1.97 -4.68 -24.83
CA VAL A 24 -2.95 -3.80 -24.17
C VAL A 24 -4.31 -4.47 -24.02
N ILE A 25 -4.79 -5.18 -25.04
CA ILE A 25 -6.04 -5.96 -24.96
C ILE A 25 -5.93 -7.05 -23.88
N THR A 26 -4.78 -7.71 -23.78
CA THR A 26 -4.55 -8.73 -22.75
C THR A 26 -4.64 -8.11 -21.36
N LEU A 27 -3.94 -6.99 -21.11
CA LEU A 27 -4.06 -6.27 -19.84
C LEU A 27 -5.49 -5.78 -19.56
N GLN A 28 -6.23 -5.39 -20.60
CA GLN A 28 -7.62 -4.95 -20.48
C GLN A 28 -8.57 -6.09 -20.08
N ILE A 29 -8.37 -7.29 -20.63
CA ILE A 29 -9.18 -8.48 -20.31
C ILE A 29 -8.91 -8.95 -18.87
N PHE A 30 -7.66 -8.90 -18.44
CA PHE A 30 -7.22 -9.35 -17.12
C PHE A 30 -7.04 -8.22 -16.10
N GLU A 31 -7.60 -7.03 -16.37
CA GLU A 31 -7.51 -5.88 -15.48
C GLU A 31 -8.09 -6.25 -14.11
N TYR A 32 -7.32 -6.02 -13.05
CA TYR A 32 -7.83 -6.19 -11.69
C TYR A 32 -8.88 -5.11 -11.39
N ARG A 33 -10.12 -5.56 -11.21
CA ARG A 33 -11.29 -4.73 -10.90
C ARG A 33 -11.90 -5.20 -9.60
N PRO A 34 -11.33 -4.78 -8.46
CA PRO A 34 -11.93 -5.08 -7.17
C PRO A 34 -13.34 -4.49 -7.06
N LYS A 35 -14.17 -5.11 -6.22
CA LYS A 35 -15.44 -4.51 -5.80
C LYS A 35 -15.19 -3.33 -4.88
N ASP A 36 -16.20 -2.47 -4.75
CA ASP A 36 -16.19 -1.35 -3.82
C ASP A 36 -15.95 -1.83 -2.38
N GLU A 37 -16.61 -2.94 -2.00
CA GLU A 37 -16.39 -3.61 -0.72
C GLU A 37 -16.13 -5.10 -0.93
N THR A 38 -15.21 -5.65 -0.15
CA THR A 38 -14.91 -7.09 -0.14
C THR A 38 -14.62 -7.53 1.30
N VAL A 39 -15.48 -8.40 1.83
CA VAL A 39 -15.22 -9.10 3.10
C VAL A 39 -13.97 -9.96 2.91
N LEU A 40 -13.02 -9.82 3.83
CA LEU A 40 -11.75 -10.53 3.80
C LEU A 40 -11.80 -11.77 4.69
N LEU A 41 -10.97 -12.75 4.34
CA LEU A 41 -10.68 -13.88 5.22
C LEU A 41 -9.77 -13.38 6.36
N ILE A 42 -10.09 -13.79 7.58
CA ILE A 42 -9.19 -13.66 8.73
C ILE A 42 -8.59 -15.05 8.99
N GLU A 43 -7.32 -15.20 8.64
CA GLU A 43 -6.56 -16.41 8.93
C GLU A 43 -6.14 -16.41 10.40
N ASN A 44 -6.03 -17.60 11.00
CA ASN A 44 -5.65 -17.77 12.41
C ASN A 44 -6.50 -16.94 13.40
N ASN A 45 -7.77 -16.70 13.08
CA ASN A 45 -8.64 -15.94 13.97
C ASN A 45 -8.81 -16.66 15.33
N LEU A 46 -9.07 -15.88 16.37
CA LEU A 46 -9.29 -16.39 17.72
C LEU A 46 -10.75 -16.78 17.94
N GLU A 47 -11.02 -17.42 19.08
CA GLU A 47 -12.39 -17.61 19.54
C GLU A 47 -12.98 -16.28 20.05
N ALA A 48 -14.28 -16.07 19.80
CA ALA A 48 -15.03 -14.92 20.27
C ALA A 48 -15.34 -15.04 21.78
N ILE A 49 -14.32 -14.79 22.62
CA ILE A 49 -14.40 -14.83 24.08
C ILE A 49 -13.71 -13.61 24.69
N ASP A 50 -14.19 -13.19 25.86
CA ASP A 50 -13.74 -11.98 26.58
C ASP A 50 -12.21 -11.84 26.72
N SER A 51 -11.48 -12.95 26.89
CA SER A 51 -10.01 -12.92 27.02
C SER A 51 -9.28 -12.51 25.74
N ASN A 52 -9.93 -12.57 24.59
CA ASN A 52 -9.38 -12.21 23.28
C ASN A 52 -9.88 -10.82 22.81
N TYR A 53 -10.75 -10.16 23.58
CA TYR A 53 -11.26 -8.82 23.25
C TYR A 53 -10.32 -7.73 23.73
N VAL A 54 -10.43 -6.55 23.13
CA VAL A 54 -9.64 -5.38 23.52
C VAL A 54 -10.07 -4.95 24.92
N ASN A 55 -9.13 -4.96 25.87
CA ASN A 55 -9.38 -4.48 27.23
C ASN A 55 -8.92 -3.01 27.34
N PRO A 56 -9.83 -2.05 27.60
CA PRO A 56 -9.48 -0.62 27.72
C PRO A 56 -8.47 -0.28 28.83
N ALA A 57 -8.27 -1.18 29.80
CA ALA A 57 -7.28 -1.00 30.85
C ALA A 57 -5.82 -1.29 30.39
N ASN A 58 -5.65 -1.92 29.23
CA ASN A 58 -4.34 -2.29 28.69
C ASN A 58 -3.85 -1.26 27.67
N SER A 59 -2.54 -1.00 27.67
CA SER A 59 -1.91 -0.23 26.60
C SER A 59 -1.82 -1.06 25.32
N ILE A 60 -2.10 -0.45 24.17
CA ILE A 60 -1.95 -1.07 22.85
C ILE A 60 -0.74 -0.44 22.16
N LYS A 61 0.19 -1.29 21.70
CA LYS A 61 1.30 -0.92 20.83
C LYS A 61 0.94 -1.28 19.39
N ILE A 62 1.08 -0.31 18.49
CA ILE A 62 0.79 -0.47 17.06
C ILE A 62 2.06 -0.21 16.27
N MET A 63 2.37 -1.10 15.32
CA MET A 63 3.43 -0.91 14.35
C MET A 63 2.81 -0.63 12.99
N THR A 64 3.25 0.44 12.34
CA THR A 64 2.99 0.68 10.91
C THR A 64 4.31 0.55 10.15
N PHE A 65 4.33 -0.22 9.08
CA PHE A 65 5.57 -0.43 8.31
C PHE A 65 5.31 -0.82 6.86
N ASN A 66 5.66 0.09 5.94
CA ASN A 66 5.79 -0.22 4.54
C ASN A 66 7.14 -0.93 4.33
N ILE A 67 7.09 -2.20 3.92
CA ILE A 67 8.30 -3.04 3.83
C ILE A 67 9.00 -2.94 2.46
N GLY A 68 8.50 -2.10 1.56
CA GLY A 68 9.11 -1.90 0.24
C GLY A 68 9.18 -3.18 -0.60
N TYR A 69 8.20 -4.09 -0.43
CA TYR A 69 8.18 -5.45 -1.01
C TYR A 69 9.52 -6.18 -0.87
N ALA A 70 10.24 -5.94 0.24
CA ALA A 70 11.58 -6.45 0.53
C ALA A 70 12.62 -6.21 -0.59
N SER A 71 12.36 -5.25 -1.47
CA SER A 71 13.20 -4.94 -2.64
C SER A 71 13.60 -3.46 -2.71
N LEU A 72 13.04 -2.61 -1.85
CA LEU A 72 13.50 -1.25 -1.61
C LEU A 72 14.42 -1.24 -0.37
N SER A 73 15.72 -1.15 -0.60
CA SER A 73 16.78 -1.18 0.44
C SER A 73 17.75 0.00 0.30
N GLU A 74 18.83 0.05 1.08
CA GLU A 74 19.83 1.13 0.98
C GLU A 74 20.46 1.25 -0.42
N THR A 75 20.61 0.12 -1.14
CA THR A 75 21.25 0.07 -2.46
C THR A 75 20.24 0.16 -3.60
N GLU A 76 19.00 0.54 -3.30
CA GLU A 76 17.94 0.55 -4.29
C GLU A 76 18.03 1.78 -5.20
N ASP A 77 17.47 1.65 -6.39
CA ASP A 77 17.68 2.56 -7.53
C ASP A 77 16.39 2.63 -8.35
N PHE A 78 15.25 2.87 -7.70
CA PHE A 78 13.94 2.83 -8.33
C PHE A 78 13.77 3.99 -9.29
N VAL A 79 13.27 3.65 -10.47
CA VAL A 79 13.13 4.59 -11.58
C VAL A 79 12.20 5.78 -11.29
N MET A 80 11.21 5.62 -10.39
CA MET A 80 10.33 6.74 -10.02
C MET A 80 10.98 7.71 -9.02
N ASP A 81 12.01 7.24 -8.32
CA ASP A 81 12.85 8.02 -7.40
C ASP A 81 14.13 8.53 -8.07
N GLY A 82 14.19 8.48 -9.41
CA GLY A 82 15.32 9.00 -10.19
C GLY A 82 16.39 7.97 -10.57
N GLY A 83 16.19 6.71 -10.22
CA GLY A 83 17.08 5.61 -10.59
C GLY A 83 16.77 4.98 -11.95
N GLU A 84 17.24 3.75 -12.18
CA GLU A 84 17.05 3.02 -13.44
C GLU A 84 16.28 1.69 -13.29
N LYS A 85 16.08 1.21 -12.07
CA LYS A 85 15.59 -0.14 -11.76
C LYS A 85 14.09 -0.18 -11.43
N GLY A 86 13.48 -1.33 -11.64
CA GLY A 86 12.10 -1.64 -11.21
C GLY A 86 12.00 -2.84 -10.29
N ARG A 87 13.13 -3.48 -9.97
CA ARG A 87 13.24 -4.67 -9.13
C ARG A 87 14.65 -4.79 -8.56
N MET A 88 14.78 -5.56 -7.48
CA MET A 88 16.09 -5.87 -6.89
C MET A 88 16.96 -6.72 -7.84
N ASP A 89 18.28 -6.59 -7.73
CA ASP A 89 19.25 -7.25 -8.62
C ASP A 89 19.22 -8.78 -8.52
N ASP A 90 18.95 -9.33 -7.34
CA ASP A 90 18.89 -10.78 -7.13
C ASP A 90 17.94 -11.18 -5.99
N LYS A 91 17.62 -12.48 -5.98
CA LYS A 91 16.70 -13.11 -5.01
C LYS A 91 17.29 -13.15 -3.60
N ALA A 92 18.59 -13.35 -3.46
CA ALA A 92 19.23 -13.50 -2.16
C ALA A 92 19.16 -12.18 -1.37
N SER A 93 19.28 -11.05 -2.06
CA SER A 93 19.09 -9.71 -1.48
C SER A 93 17.65 -9.51 -0.99
N VAL A 94 16.64 -9.95 -1.75
CA VAL A 94 15.24 -9.89 -1.31
C VAL A 94 14.98 -10.78 -0.09
N GLU A 95 15.57 -11.97 -0.05
CA GLU A 95 15.47 -12.89 1.09
C GLU A 95 16.16 -12.32 2.34
N ALA A 96 17.34 -11.71 2.18
CA ALA A 96 18.07 -11.06 3.27
C ALA A 96 17.31 -9.85 3.82
N ASN A 97 16.74 -9.02 2.93
CA ASN A 97 15.86 -7.92 3.34
C ASN A 97 14.64 -8.43 4.10
N LEU A 98 13.99 -9.48 3.60
CA LEU A 98 12.81 -10.07 4.24
C LEU A 98 13.13 -10.62 5.63
N GLU A 99 14.30 -11.23 5.83
CA GLU A 99 14.78 -11.66 7.15
C GLU A 99 14.98 -10.47 8.10
N GLY A 100 15.64 -9.40 7.63
CA GLY A 100 15.82 -8.17 8.41
C GLY A 100 14.48 -7.51 8.79
N ILE A 101 13.56 -7.42 7.83
CA ILE A 101 12.18 -6.95 8.04
C ILE A 101 11.48 -7.82 9.10
N GLY A 102 11.64 -9.15 9.00
CA GLY A 102 11.10 -10.08 9.99
C GLY A 102 11.60 -9.79 11.40
N ASN A 103 12.91 -9.59 11.57
CA ASN A 103 13.49 -9.23 12.87
C ASN A 103 12.92 -7.91 13.41
N ILE A 104 12.76 -6.87 12.59
CA ILE A 104 12.15 -5.59 13.00
C ILE A 104 10.71 -5.81 13.48
N ILE A 105 9.92 -6.59 12.72
CA ILE A 105 8.53 -6.92 13.08
C ILE A 105 8.50 -7.63 14.44
N THR A 106 9.30 -8.68 14.64
CA THR A 106 9.31 -9.44 15.90
C THR A 106 9.83 -8.63 17.08
N ASP A 107 10.89 -7.85 16.88
CA ASP A 107 11.52 -7.04 17.94
C ASP A 107 10.62 -5.88 18.37
N SER A 108 9.72 -5.42 17.48
CA SER A 108 8.74 -4.40 17.83
C SER A 108 7.79 -4.86 18.93
N ASN A 109 7.49 -6.16 19.03
CA ASN A 109 6.53 -6.73 19.98
C ASN A 109 5.23 -5.91 20.08
N ALA A 110 4.68 -5.52 18.92
CA ALA A 110 3.42 -4.79 18.83
C ALA A 110 2.22 -5.72 18.99
N ASN A 111 1.10 -5.17 19.45
CA ASN A 111 -0.18 -5.88 19.55
C ASN A 111 -0.93 -5.87 18.21
N ILE A 112 -0.68 -4.85 17.38
CA ILE A 112 -1.29 -4.66 16.06
C ILE A 112 -0.21 -4.26 15.05
N TYR A 113 -0.20 -4.91 13.89
CA TYR A 113 0.70 -4.65 12.78
C TYR A 113 -0.09 -4.19 11.55
N LEU A 114 0.27 -3.02 11.02
CA LEU A 114 -0.27 -2.43 9.80
C LEU A 114 0.83 -2.37 8.76
N LEU A 115 0.90 -3.37 7.90
CA LEU A 115 2.00 -3.55 6.97
C LEU A 115 1.57 -3.22 5.55
N GLN A 116 2.42 -2.53 4.79
CA GLN A 116 2.19 -2.17 3.40
C GLN A 116 3.22 -2.79 2.47
N GLU A 117 2.87 -2.90 1.19
CA GLU A 117 3.72 -3.44 0.13
C GLU A 117 4.13 -4.90 0.35
N ILE A 118 3.21 -5.71 0.89
CA ILE A 118 3.42 -7.15 1.02
C ILE A 118 3.19 -7.81 -0.33
N ASP A 119 4.24 -8.36 -0.95
CA ASP A 119 4.13 -9.08 -2.21
C ASP A 119 3.77 -10.57 -2.01
N TYR A 120 2.95 -11.11 -2.90
CA TYR A 120 2.64 -12.54 -2.98
C TYR A 120 2.86 -13.07 -4.40
N LYS A 121 3.97 -13.78 -4.61
CA LYS A 121 4.36 -14.29 -5.94
C LYS A 121 4.46 -13.18 -7.01
N SER A 122 4.94 -12.00 -6.63
CA SER A 122 5.25 -10.92 -7.56
C SER A 122 6.63 -11.16 -8.21
N SER A 123 6.78 -10.82 -9.49
CA SER A 123 8.03 -10.99 -10.24
C SER A 123 9.13 -10.04 -9.75
N ARG A 124 8.79 -8.79 -9.38
CA ARG A 124 9.73 -7.79 -8.85
C ARG A 124 10.44 -8.20 -7.55
N SER A 125 9.84 -9.11 -6.80
CA SER A 125 10.35 -9.68 -5.54
C SER A 125 10.62 -11.19 -5.65
N TYR A 126 10.98 -11.66 -6.86
CA TYR A 126 11.42 -13.03 -7.13
C TYR A 126 10.41 -14.13 -6.76
N ASN A 127 9.12 -13.82 -6.87
CA ASN A 127 8.00 -14.70 -6.51
C ASN A 127 8.00 -15.15 -5.04
N THR A 128 8.58 -14.34 -4.16
CA THR A 128 8.62 -14.60 -2.73
C THR A 128 7.20 -14.58 -2.15
N LEU A 129 6.97 -15.43 -1.14
CA LEU A 129 5.69 -15.55 -0.43
C LEU A 129 5.74 -14.69 0.83
N GLN A 130 5.85 -13.36 0.67
CA GLN A 130 6.07 -12.47 1.82
C GLN A 130 4.88 -12.50 2.78
N TYR A 131 3.65 -12.58 2.26
CA TYR A 131 2.46 -12.77 3.09
C TYR A 131 2.54 -14.04 3.95
N ASP A 132 2.88 -15.19 3.35
CA ASP A 132 2.99 -16.46 4.09
C ASP A 132 4.11 -16.39 5.14
N TYR A 133 5.26 -15.79 4.79
CA TYR A 133 6.37 -15.60 5.72
C TYR A 133 5.96 -14.74 6.92
N ILE A 134 5.34 -13.59 6.67
CA ILE A 134 4.90 -12.65 7.71
C ILE A 134 3.79 -13.25 8.56
N SER A 135 2.77 -13.87 7.95
CA SER A 135 1.67 -14.54 8.65
C SER A 135 2.17 -15.59 9.63
N ASN A 136 3.13 -16.43 9.20
CA ASN A 136 3.76 -17.42 10.07
C ASN A 136 4.64 -16.80 11.17
N LEU A 137 5.31 -15.68 10.87
CA LEU A 137 6.18 -14.97 11.81
C LEU A 137 5.38 -14.34 12.95
N VAL A 138 4.27 -13.66 12.62
CA VAL A 138 3.41 -12.99 13.62
C VAL A 138 2.53 -14.00 14.37
N ASN A 139 2.11 -15.08 13.71
CA ASN A 139 1.31 -16.17 14.28
C ASN A 139 0.09 -15.68 15.09
N MET A 140 -0.70 -14.79 14.49
CA MET A 140 -1.87 -14.15 15.09
C MET A 140 -2.96 -13.97 14.02
N PRO A 141 -4.21 -13.61 14.39
CA PRO A 141 -5.23 -13.18 13.44
C PRO A 141 -4.67 -12.22 12.39
N VAL A 142 -4.84 -12.56 11.12
CA VAL A 142 -4.23 -11.82 10.02
C VAL A 142 -5.12 -11.81 8.79
N THR A 143 -5.09 -10.69 8.06
CA THR A 143 -5.84 -10.51 6.83
C THR A 143 -5.05 -9.72 5.79
N LEU A 144 -5.37 -9.93 4.51
CA LEU A 144 -4.70 -9.31 3.36
C LEU A 144 -5.73 -8.61 2.46
N GLY A 145 -5.56 -7.29 2.29
CA GLY A 145 -6.28 -6.51 1.29
C GLY A 145 -5.39 -6.22 0.08
N TYR A 146 -5.66 -6.85 -1.07
CA TYR A 146 -4.94 -6.55 -2.30
C TYR A 146 -5.25 -5.14 -2.83
N ASN A 147 -4.22 -4.31 -2.92
CA ASN A 147 -4.29 -2.94 -3.46
C ASN A 147 -3.50 -2.76 -4.77
N TYR A 148 -2.78 -3.79 -5.23
CA TYR A 148 -2.12 -3.79 -6.53
C TYR A 148 -2.06 -5.19 -7.12
N ARG A 149 -2.77 -5.42 -8.23
CA ARG A 149 -2.65 -6.67 -8.99
C ARG A 149 -2.60 -6.39 -10.47
N CYS A 150 -1.59 -6.92 -11.14
CA CYS A 150 -1.46 -6.85 -12.58
C CYS A 150 -0.73 -8.09 -13.09
N ILE A 151 -1.21 -8.64 -14.21
CA ILE A 151 -0.58 -9.82 -14.83
C ILE A 151 0.82 -9.49 -15.39
N PHE A 152 1.06 -8.25 -15.80
CA PHE A 152 2.37 -7.80 -16.27
C PHE A 152 2.46 -6.27 -16.28
N VAL A 153 3.39 -5.73 -15.51
CA VAL A 153 3.71 -4.30 -15.42
C VAL A 153 4.96 -4.06 -16.27
N PRO A 154 4.85 -3.41 -17.43
CA PRO A 154 5.95 -3.20 -18.38
C PRO A 154 6.77 -1.96 -18.03
N PHE A 155 7.09 -1.78 -16.75
CA PHE A 155 7.77 -0.60 -16.23
C PHE A 155 8.89 -1.00 -15.25
N PRO A 156 10.07 -0.34 -15.30
CA PRO A 156 10.54 0.56 -16.34
C PRO A 156 10.57 -0.11 -17.72
N PHE A 157 10.68 0.67 -18.80
CA PHE A 157 10.75 0.14 -20.17
C PHE A 157 12.14 -0.42 -20.52
N ASP A 158 12.72 -1.17 -19.59
CA ASP A 158 13.89 -2.03 -19.74
C ASP A 158 13.44 -3.46 -19.44
N ILE A 159 13.58 -4.34 -20.42
CA ILE A 159 13.12 -5.74 -20.37
C ILE A 159 13.72 -6.50 -19.18
N THR A 160 14.91 -6.12 -18.71
CA THR A 160 15.58 -6.75 -17.57
C THR A 160 15.11 -6.22 -16.21
N GLN A 161 14.50 -5.03 -16.20
CA GLN A 161 14.08 -4.31 -14.99
C GLN A 161 12.56 -4.19 -14.83
N MET A 162 11.77 -4.58 -15.84
CA MET A 162 10.31 -4.60 -15.74
C MET A 162 9.83 -5.34 -14.49
N MET A 163 8.90 -4.72 -13.77
CA MET A 163 8.28 -5.27 -12.55
C MET A 163 7.57 -6.61 -12.79
N GLY A 164 7.06 -6.85 -14.01
CA GLY A 164 6.43 -8.12 -14.38
C GLY A 164 5.09 -8.34 -13.67
N THR A 165 4.76 -9.58 -13.31
CA THR A 165 3.52 -9.85 -12.56
C THR A 165 3.60 -9.24 -11.16
N VAL A 166 2.54 -8.58 -10.71
CA VAL A 166 2.45 -8.02 -9.36
C VAL A 166 1.18 -8.51 -8.69
N ASN A 167 1.31 -9.01 -7.47
CA ASN A 167 0.22 -9.14 -6.50
C ASN A 167 0.72 -8.61 -5.16
N SER A 168 0.33 -7.38 -4.83
CA SER A 168 0.69 -6.73 -3.58
C SER A 168 -0.56 -6.24 -2.84
N GLY A 169 -0.44 -6.20 -1.51
CA GLY A 169 -1.50 -5.72 -0.65
C GLY A 169 -0.98 -5.11 0.64
N ILE A 170 -1.95 -4.74 1.47
CA ILE A 170 -1.74 -4.30 2.84
C ILE A 170 -2.23 -5.41 3.79
N VAL A 171 -1.49 -5.63 4.87
CA VAL A 171 -1.74 -6.68 5.84
C VAL A 171 -2.04 -6.06 7.19
N THR A 172 -3.12 -6.52 7.81
CA THR A 172 -3.42 -6.20 9.21
C THR A 172 -3.30 -7.50 10.01
N ALA A 173 -2.47 -7.48 11.04
CA ALA A 173 -2.34 -8.58 12.00
C ALA A 173 -2.55 -8.05 13.42
N THR A 174 -3.18 -8.83 14.29
CA THR A 174 -3.53 -8.39 15.65
C THR A 174 -3.60 -9.56 16.62
N GLU A 175 -3.21 -9.34 17.89
CA GLU A 175 -3.35 -10.33 18.96
C GLU A 175 -4.81 -10.52 19.44
N TYR A 176 -5.72 -9.65 19.01
CA TYR A 176 -7.12 -9.66 19.42
C TYR A 176 -8.00 -10.47 18.47
N TYR A 177 -9.14 -10.95 18.96
CA TYR A 177 -10.19 -11.50 18.10
C TYR A 177 -10.69 -10.43 17.13
N VAL A 178 -10.86 -10.83 15.87
CA VAL A 178 -11.39 -9.98 14.81
C VAL A 178 -12.82 -10.40 14.49
N GLU A 179 -13.79 -9.51 14.70
CA GLU A 179 -15.19 -9.77 14.35
C GLU A 179 -15.37 -9.77 12.84
N ASP A 180 -14.84 -8.74 12.17
CA ASP A 180 -14.83 -8.66 10.72
C ASP A 180 -13.62 -7.86 10.19
N ALA A 181 -13.27 -8.15 8.94
CA ALA A 181 -12.31 -7.38 8.17
C ALA A 181 -12.85 -7.15 6.76
N THR A 182 -12.85 -5.89 6.32
CA THR A 182 -13.42 -5.48 5.03
C THR A 182 -12.46 -4.59 4.27
N ARG A 183 -12.19 -4.96 3.02
CA ARG A 183 -11.46 -4.13 2.06
C ARG A 183 -12.41 -3.16 1.37
N ILE A 184 -12.14 -1.86 1.51
CA ILE A 184 -12.87 -0.77 0.85
C ILE A 184 -12.01 -0.21 -0.28
N GLN A 185 -12.53 -0.23 -1.51
CA GLN A 185 -11.89 0.42 -2.65
C GLN A 185 -11.89 1.93 -2.43
N LEU A 186 -10.72 2.56 -2.47
CA LEU A 186 -10.63 4.01 -2.42
C LEU A 186 -10.98 4.63 -3.78
N PRO A 187 -11.52 5.85 -3.82
CA PRO A 187 -11.75 6.58 -5.05
C PRO A 187 -10.42 6.94 -5.74
N GLY A 188 -10.52 7.47 -6.95
CA GLY A 188 -9.35 7.76 -7.78
C GLY A 188 -8.95 6.57 -8.66
N SER A 189 -8.60 6.88 -9.91
CA SER A 189 -8.01 5.90 -10.81
C SER A 189 -7.23 6.60 -11.90
N PHE A 190 -6.13 5.98 -12.33
CA PHE A 190 -5.41 6.43 -13.52
C PHE A 190 -6.31 6.37 -14.75
N SER A 191 -6.00 7.19 -15.75
CA SER A 191 -6.67 7.14 -17.04
C SER A 191 -6.32 5.86 -17.81
N TRP A 192 -7.13 5.51 -18.81
CA TRP A 192 -6.73 4.49 -19.77
C TRP A 192 -5.59 5.04 -20.65
N PRO A 193 -4.55 4.24 -20.94
CA PRO A 193 -4.35 2.84 -20.60
C PRO A 193 -3.56 2.60 -19.30
N LEU A 194 -3.07 3.65 -18.63
CA LEU A 194 -2.20 3.54 -17.45
C LEU A 194 -2.83 2.72 -16.32
N ARG A 195 -4.14 2.83 -16.11
CA ARG A 195 -4.85 2.04 -15.07
C ARG A 195 -4.74 0.53 -15.21
N LEU A 196 -4.42 0.03 -16.41
CA LEU A 196 -4.35 -1.41 -16.68
C LEU A 196 -3.16 -2.07 -15.99
N ALA A 197 -2.13 -1.28 -15.68
CA ALA A 197 -0.90 -1.72 -15.03
C ALA A 197 -0.61 -0.95 -13.74
N ASN A 198 -1.61 -0.28 -13.16
CA ASN A 198 -1.45 0.56 -11.96
C ASN A 198 -2.22 0.02 -10.75
N LEU A 199 -1.89 0.60 -9.58
CA LEU A 199 -2.48 0.29 -8.29
C LEU A 199 -3.99 0.57 -8.29
N LYS A 200 -4.72 -0.19 -7.46
CA LYS A 200 -6.12 -0.01 -7.10
C LYS A 200 -6.19 0.17 -5.59
N ARG A 201 -5.86 1.38 -5.12
CA ARG A 201 -5.70 1.70 -3.68
C ARG A 201 -6.94 1.30 -2.89
N CYS A 202 -6.75 0.87 -1.65
CA CYS A 202 -7.84 0.48 -0.76
C CYS A 202 -7.49 0.79 0.69
N ALA A 203 -8.52 0.89 1.51
CA ALA A 203 -8.43 0.78 2.96
C ALA A 203 -8.83 -0.64 3.39
N VAL A 204 -8.28 -1.14 4.49
CA VAL A 204 -8.75 -2.36 5.16
C VAL A 204 -9.22 -1.97 6.55
N ILE A 205 -10.53 -2.09 6.78
CA ILE A 205 -11.18 -1.85 8.07
C ILE A 205 -11.26 -3.17 8.81
N THR A 206 -10.74 -3.21 10.04
CA THR A 206 -10.77 -4.37 10.93
C THR A 206 -11.46 -3.96 12.24
N ARG A 207 -12.50 -4.69 12.66
CA ARG A 207 -13.24 -4.37 13.89
C ARG A 207 -12.90 -5.34 15.01
N LEU A 208 -12.41 -4.78 16.11
CA LEU A 208 -11.99 -5.52 17.30
C LEU A 208 -12.97 -5.23 18.45
N PRO A 209 -13.72 -6.21 18.96
CA PRO A 209 -14.65 -5.97 20.05
C PRO A 209 -13.96 -5.45 21.31
N ILE A 210 -14.59 -4.49 21.99
CA ILE A 210 -14.11 -3.96 23.27
C ILE A 210 -14.82 -4.66 24.42
N LEU A 211 -14.02 -5.21 25.35
CA LEU A 211 -14.49 -5.97 26.50
C LEU A 211 -15.54 -5.19 27.31
N GLY A 212 -16.69 -5.83 27.53
CA GLY A 212 -17.77 -5.28 28.38
C GLY A 212 -18.60 -4.18 27.71
N THR A 213 -18.49 -4.01 26.40
CA THR A 213 -19.25 -3.00 25.62
C THR A 213 -19.74 -3.58 24.29
N ASP A 214 -20.66 -2.89 23.62
CA ASP A 214 -21.05 -3.18 22.23
C ASP A 214 -20.22 -2.37 21.21
N GLN A 215 -19.15 -1.69 21.65
CA GLN A 215 -18.28 -0.84 20.83
C GLN A 215 -17.11 -1.64 20.26
N TYR A 216 -16.53 -1.13 19.17
CA TYR A 216 -15.32 -1.67 18.57
C TYR A 216 -14.15 -0.69 18.67
N LEU A 217 -12.95 -1.24 18.76
CA LEU A 217 -11.74 -0.58 18.28
C LEU A 217 -11.60 -0.92 16.79
N VAL A 218 -11.80 0.09 15.95
CA VAL A 218 -11.74 0.00 14.50
C VAL A 218 -10.36 0.42 14.03
N ILE A 219 -9.68 -0.51 13.37
CA ILE A 219 -8.35 -0.32 12.81
C ILE A 219 -8.48 -0.19 11.29
N ILE A 220 -8.03 0.94 10.74
CA ILE A 220 -8.04 1.19 9.31
C ILE A 220 -6.59 1.22 8.80
N ASN A 221 -6.20 0.18 8.05
CA ASN A 221 -4.91 0.13 7.37
C ASN A 221 -5.03 0.78 5.99
N VAL A 222 -4.13 1.68 5.65
CA VAL A 222 -4.10 2.36 4.35
C VAL A 222 -2.73 2.29 3.68
N HIS A 223 -2.74 2.36 2.36
CA HIS A 223 -1.57 2.73 1.57
C HIS A 223 -2.07 3.61 0.42
N LEU A 224 -2.04 4.92 0.63
CA LEU A 224 -2.60 5.94 -0.26
C LEU A 224 -1.73 6.17 -1.50
N SER A 225 -2.28 6.86 -2.49
CA SER A 225 -1.62 7.11 -3.77
C SER A 225 -0.37 7.99 -3.63
N ALA A 226 0.69 7.54 -4.30
CA ALA A 226 1.90 8.30 -4.58
C ALA A 226 1.91 8.65 -6.07
N TYR A 227 2.73 9.61 -6.49
CA TYR A 227 2.96 9.93 -7.92
C TYR A 227 1.68 10.22 -8.72
N ASP A 228 0.74 10.94 -8.13
CA ASP A 228 -0.46 11.43 -8.81
C ASP A 228 -0.32 12.90 -9.22
N ASP A 229 -1.34 13.44 -9.90
CA ASP A 229 -1.45 14.86 -10.21
C ASP A 229 -2.06 15.68 -9.04
N GLY A 230 -2.11 15.11 -7.84
CA GLY A 230 -2.73 15.64 -6.63
C GLY A 230 -4.22 15.33 -6.48
N THR A 231 -4.93 14.94 -7.55
CA THR A 231 -6.40 14.81 -7.49
C THR A 231 -6.88 13.54 -6.81
N MET A 232 -6.14 12.43 -6.93
CA MET A 232 -6.53 11.16 -6.32
C MET A 232 -6.31 11.23 -4.82
N ARG A 233 -5.19 11.82 -4.39
CA ARG A 233 -4.86 12.01 -2.97
C ARG A 233 -5.94 12.76 -2.19
N ILE A 234 -6.50 13.83 -2.75
CA ILE A 234 -7.60 14.59 -2.13
C ILE A 234 -8.84 13.69 -1.96
N GLN A 235 -9.25 12.99 -3.03
CA GLN A 235 -10.41 12.10 -2.99
C GLN A 235 -10.23 10.96 -1.98
N GLU A 236 -9.01 10.40 -1.90
CA GLU A 236 -8.68 9.33 -0.96
C GLU A 236 -8.73 9.82 0.49
N ILE A 237 -8.24 11.03 0.77
CA ILE A 237 -8.34 11.64 2.10
C ILE A 237 -9.78 11.94 2.46
N GLU A 238 -10.58 12.56 1.58
CA GLU A 238 -12.02 12.80 1.83
C GLU A 238 -12.79 11.50 2.12
N ALA A 239 -12.50 10.43 1.38
CA ALA A 239 -13.08 9.12 1.62
C ALA A 239 -12.65 8.55 2.97
N LEU A 240 -11.37 8.71 3.35
CA LEU A 240 -10.85 8.27 4.63
C LEU A 240 -11.49 9.02 5.80
N GLN A 241 -11.60 10.35 5.70
CA GLN A 241 -12.29 11.20 6.66
C GLN A 241 -13.75 10.76 6.85
N SER A 242 -14.44 10.46 5.74
CA SER A 242 -15.82 9.96 5.78
C SER A 242 -15.93 8.60 6.48
N MET A 243 -15.00 7.68 6.23
CA MET A 243 -14.96 6.37 6.91
C MET A 243 -14.69 6.52 8.41
N MET A 244 -13.73 7.36 8.77
CA MET A 244 -13.38 7.65 10.17
C MET A 244 -14.57 8.25 10.93
N GLN A 245 -15.20 9.26 10.35
CA GLN A 245 -16.35 9.95 10.94
C GLN A 245 -17.54 9.00 11.11
N SER A 246 -17.83 8.17 10.09
CA SER A 246 -18.95 7.21 10.15
C SER A 246 -18.79 6.21 11.29
N GLU A 247 -17.59 5.66 11.49
CA GLU A 247 -17.32 4.74 12.60
C GLU A 247 -17.37 5.44 13.96
N TYR A 248 -16.84 6.66 14.03
CA TYR A 248 -16.87 7.46 15.25
C TYR A 248 -18.31 7.81 15.68
N GLU A 249 -19.19 8.14 14.73
CA GLU A 249 -20.62 8.42 14.98
C GLU A 249 -21.40 7.19 15.48
N LEU A 250 -20.94 5.98 15.14
CA LEU A 250 -21.46 4.73 15.71
C LEU A 250 -20.99 4.50 17.15
N GLY A 251 -20.14 5.38 17.69
CA GLY A 251 -19.55 5.28 19.02
C GLY A 251 -18.32 4.39 19.08
N ASN A 252 -17.71 4.04 17.94
CA ASN A 252 -16.49 3.24 17.92
C ASN A 252 -15.24 4.10 18.17
N TYR A 253 -14.16 3.46 18.59
CA TYR A 253 -12.84 4.07 18.65
C TYR A 253 -12.13 3.78 17.34
N VAL A 254 -11.54 4.79 16.71
CA VAL A 254 -10.95 4.64 15.37
C VAL A 254 -9.47 4.96 15.41
N ILE A 255 -8.66 4.06 14.87
CA ILE A 255 -7.23 4.29 14.61
C ILE A 255 -6.99 4.03 13.13
N VAL A 256 -6.40 5.02 12.46
CA VAL A 256 -5.90 4.86 11.09
C VAL A 256 -4.39 4.82 11.13
N GLY A 257 -3.81 3.85 10.43
CA GLY A 257 -2.36 3.78 10.25
C GLY A 257 -1.99 3.20 8.91
N GLY A 258 -0.78 3.50 8.47
CA GLY A 258 -0.25 3.01 7.22
C GLY A 258 0.56 4.06 6.49
N ASP A 259 0.68 3.89 5.18
CA ASP A 259 1.43 4.78 4.32
C ASP A 259 0.50 5.80 3.65
N PHE A 260 0.61 7.06 4.05
CA PHE A 260 -0.22 8.13 3.54
C PHE A 260 0.34 8.77 2.26
N ASN A 261 1.60 8.48 1.91
CA ASN A 261 2.36 9.20 0.86
C ASN A 261 2.27 10.73 0.99
N GLN A 262 2.14 11.22 2.22
CA GLN A 262 2.01 12.62 2.60
C GLN A 262 2.80 12.88 3.88
N THR A 263 3.34 14.08 4.01
CA THR A 263 4.05 14.50 5.22
C THR A 263 3.03 15.00 6.24
N PHE A 264 3.07 14.47 7.47
CA PHE A 264 2.17 14.91 8.54
C PHE A 264 2.55 16.31 9.08
N PRO A 265 1.60 17.07 9.64
CA PRO A 265 1.79 18.48 10.02
C PRO A 265 2.94 18.77 10.99
N ASN A 266 3.29 17.83 11.85
CA ASN A 266 4.42 17.95 12.79
C ASN A 266 5.79 17.65 12.15
N ALA A 267 5.83 17.23 10.89
CA ALA A 267 7.05 16.93 10.14
C ALA A 267 7.34 17.95 9.02
N TYR A 268 6.59 19.05 8.97
CA TYR A 268 6.91 20.22 8.13
C TYR A 268 6.50 21.53 8.81
N THR A 269 6.95 22.65 8.25
CA THR A 269 6.51 24.00 8.62
C THR A 269 6.19 24.78 7.36
N GLU A 270 4.99 25.37 7.30
CA GLU A 270 4.63 26.30 6.22
C GLU A 270 5.26 27.67 6.46
N LYS A 271 5.92 28.20 5.44
CA LYS A 271 6.57 29.51 5.43
C LYS A 271 5.58 30.59 4.99
N GLU A 272 5.89 31.85 5.32
CA GLU A 272 5.07 33.01 4.96
C GLU A 272 4.85 33.18 3.44
N ASP A 273 5.74 32.63 2.61
CA ASP A 273 5.65 32.66 1.15
C ASP A 273 4.84 31.49 0.56
N GLY A 274 4.23 30.65 1.41
CA GLY A 274 3.44 29.48 1.03
C GLY A 274 4.28 28.26 0.66
N THR A 275 5.60 28.28 0.91
CA THR A 275 6.46 27.09 0.74
C THR A 275 6.54 26.27 2.02
N TYR A 276 6.89 24.99 1.90
CA TYR A 276 7.03 24.10 3.05
C TYR A 276 8.51 23.79 3.32
N GLU A 277 8.90 23.86 4.59
CA GLU A 277 10.16 23.33 5.10
C GLU A 277 9.91 21.98 5.76
N TYR A 278 10.48 20.92 5.19
CA TYR A 278 10.26 19.56 5.63
C TYR A 278 11.38 19.13 6.59
N LEU A 279 11.02 18.42 7.66
CA LEU A 279 11.99 17.87 8.61
C LEU A 279 12.93 16.86 7.95
N PHE A 280 12.40 16.08 7.00
CA PHE A 280 13.13 15.10 6.21
C PHE A 280 13.21 15.57 4.76
N GLU A 281 14.31 16.27 4.43
CA GLU A 281 14.50 16.84 3.09
C GLU A 281 14.87 15.77 2.05
N LEU A 282 14.38 15.97 0.83
CA LEU A 282 14.83 15.19 -0.33
C LEU A 282 16.31 15.49 -0.62
N LYS A 283 17.07 14.43 -0.95
CA LYS A 283 18.43 14.59 -1.46
C LYS A 283 18.47 15.33 -2.79
N ASP A 284 17.46 15.13 -3.63
CA ASP A 284 17.26 15.83 -4.90
C ASP A 284 15.82 16.36 -4.99
N PRO A 285 15.63 17.69 -4.89
CA PRO A 285 14.31 18.32 -4.98
C PRO A 285 13.62 18.18 -6.35
N SER A 286 14.28 17.63 -7.38
CA SER A 286 13.68 17.36 -8.68
C SER A 286 12.86 16.06 -8.71
N PHE A 287 13.02 15.20 -7.71
CA PHE A 287 12.22 13.99 -7.56
C PHE A 287 10.89 14.28 -6.87
N TRP A 288 10.02 13.28 -6.90
CA TRP A 288 8.71 13.38 -6.26
C TRP A 288 8.87 13.62 -4.76
N GLN A 289 8.01 14.48 -4.21
CA GLN A 289 7.97 14.83 -2.80
C GLN A 289 6.60 14.47 -2.21
N ALA A 290 6.62 13.89 -1.02
CA ALA A 290 5.41 13.74 -0.22
C ALA A 290 4.93 15.11 0.25
N PHE A 291 3.85 15.60 -0.35
CA PHE A 291 3.24 16.88 -0.01
C PHE A 291 2.71 16.88 1.43
N GLY A 292 2.59 18.06 2.03
CA GLY A 292 1.96 18.20 3.35
C GLY A 292 0.52 17.71 3.31
N LEU A 293 0.13 16.95 4.33
CA LEU A 293 -1.26 16.58 4.57
C LEU A 293 -2.00 17.80 5.15
N ASP A 294 -3.07 18.22 4.49
CA ASP A 294 -3.99 19.23 5.03
C ASP A 294 -4.69 18.67 6.28
N ASP A 295 -4.48 19.35 7.40
CA ASP A 295 -4.93 18.93 8.73
C ASP A 295 -6.15 19.68 9.25
N GLU A 296 -6.68 20.67 8.53
CA GLU A 296 -7.78 21.53 8.98
C GLU A 296 -8.97 20.68 9.45
N TRP A 297 -9.45 19.77 8.59
CA TRP A 297 -10.57 18.89 8.92
C TRP A 297 -10.28 18.00 10.13
N PHE A 298 -9.05 17.49 10.26
CA PHE A 298 -8.69 16.59 11.36
C PHE A 298 -8.69 17.35 12.70
N VAL A 299 -8.14 18.55 12.72
CA VAL A 299 -8.13 19.42 13.90
C VAL A 299 -9.54 19.86 14.28
N GLU A 300 -10.37 20.26 13.31
CA GLU A 300 -11.76 20.68 13.55
C GLU A 300 -12.65 19.56 14.11
N ASN A 301 -12.30 18.30 13.84
CA ASN A 301 -13.05 17.12 14.30
C ASN A 301 -12.30 16.35 15.41
N ASP A 302 -11.38 17.02 16.13
CA ASP A 302 -10.66 16.50 17.30
C ASP A 302 -9.82 15.22 17.06
N TRP A 303 -9.37 14.99 15.82
CA TRP A 303 -8.46 13.90 15.48
C TRP A 303 -7.02 14.25 15.85
N GLN A 304 -6.25 13.22 16.20
CA GLN A 304 -4.86 13.37 16.62
C GLN A 304 -3.94 12.59 15.68
N PHE A 305 -2.81 13.21 15.33
CA PHE A 305 -1.76 12.57 14.56
C PHE A 305 -0.73 11.91 15.48
N ALA A 306 -0.25 10.75 15.05
CA ALA A 306 0.88 10.06 15.66
C ALA A 306 1.84 9.60 14.57
N ASN A 307 3.06 10.14 14.57
CA ASN A 307 4.14 9.78 13.67
C ASN A 307 5.47 10.05 14.37
N ASP A 308 6.49 9.30 13.96
CA ASP A 308 7.85 9.47 14.48
C ASP A 308 8.54 10.62 13.75
N VAL A 309 9.01 11.59 14.53
CA VAL A 309 9.77 12.77 14.06
C VAL A 309 11.11 12.87 14.78
N THR A 310 11.53 11.79 15.46
CA THR A 310 12.76 11.74 16.25
C THR A 310 13.95 11.13 15.54
#